data_AF-A0A1X9N8J9-F1
#
_entry.id   AF-A0A1X9N8J9-F1
#
_cell.length_a   1.000
_cell.length_b   1.000
_cell.length_c   1.000
_cell.angle_alpha   90.00
_cell.angle_beta   90.00
_cell.angle_gamma   90.00
#
_symmetry.space_group_name_H-M   'P 1'
#
loop_
_entity.id
_entity.type
_entity.pdbx_description
1 polymer ?
#
loop_
_entity_poly.entity_id
_entity_poly.type
_entity_poly.pdbx_seq_one_letter_code
_entity_poly.pdbx_strand_id
1 'polypeptide(L)'
;MDDIYFNITTQVHKVAKAYHKGDKRGMTGLAKALGIKDNTFNNKCDPNMKGHHLNLKEFLQIIKETGELSLLSDFAQQFNCAVYQTKDYTNTSNIELLDAMVLVDVERGETAAAIHEALDGRITAPKVDVIRKEIYQDIQKMMELLLRIDAIKDDS
;
A
#
# COMPACT_ATOMS: atom_id res chain seq x y z
N MET A 1 22.62 -10.59 6.89
CA MET A 1 21.58 -10.35 5.88
C MET A 1 21.15 -8.92 6.11
N ASP A 2 21.01 -8.11 5.07
CA ASP A 2 20.55 -6.73 5.22
C ASP A 2 19.18 -6.71 5.92
N ASP A 3 19.00 -5.85 6.92
CA ASP A 3 17.79 -5.75 7.74
C ASP A 3 16.56 -5.47 6.84
N ILE A 4 16.76 -4.70 5.77
CA ILE A 4 15.74 -4.40 4.76
C ILE A 4 15.24 -5.68 4.09
N TYR A 5 16.16 -6.55 3.63
CA TYR A 5 15.79 -7.77 2.93
C TYR A 5 15.06 -8.75 3.86
N PHE A 6 15.51 -8.86 5.12
CA PHE A 6 14.87 -9.71 6.11
C PHE A 6 13.42 -9.28 6.39
N ASN A 7 13.18 -7.97 6.54
CA ASN A 7 11.86 -7.42 6.79
C ASN A 7 10.89 -7.72 5.64
N ILE A 8 11.29 -7.42 4.40
CA ILE A 8 10.44 -7.63 3.23
C ILE A 8 10.15 -9.10 2.99
N THR A 9 11.17 -9.96 3.11
CA THR A 9 10.99 -11.41 2.94
C THR A 9 10.05 -11.98 3.99
N THR A 10 10.11 -11.48 5.23
CA THR A 10 9.19 -11.88 6.31
C THR A 10 7.74 -11.56 5.97
N GLN A 11 7.46 -10.39 5.39
CA GLN A 11 6.11 -10.01 5.01
C GLN A 11 5.62 -10.81 3.80
N VAL A 12 6.47 -11.01 2.80
CA VAL A 12 6.17 -11.89 1.66
C VAL A 12 5.83 -13.30 2.14
N HIS A 13 6.58 -13.85 3.09
CA HIS A 13 6.31 -15.17 3.67
C HIS A 13 4.93 -15.26 4.33
N LYS A 14 4.51 -14.21 5.05
CA LYS A 14 3.17 -14.15 5.66
C LYS A 14 2.07 -14.10 4.60
N VAL A 15 2.21 -13.21 3.61
CA VAL A 15 1.28 -13.10 2.47
C VAL A 15 1.15 -14.43 1.74
N ALA A 16 2.28 -15.07 1.45
CA ALA A 16 2.31 -16.33 0.75
C ALA A 16 1.68 -17.48 1.56
N LYS A 17 1.85 -17.52 2.88
CA LYS A 17 1.13 -18.46 3.76
C LYS A 17 -0.38 -18.22 3.80
N ALA A 18 -0.81 -16.96 3.76
CA ALA A 18 -2.22 -16.58 3.78
C ALA A 18 -2.92 -16.68 2.42
N TYR A 19 -2.16 -16.90 1.34
CA TYR A 19 -2.67 -16.89 -0.03
C TYR A 19 -3.84 -17.88 -0.22
N HIS A 20 -4.91 -17.39 -0.85
CA HIS A 20 -6.05 -18.19 -1.26
C HIS A 20 -6.67 -17.60 -2.53
N LYS A 21 -6.72 -18.39 -3.60
CA LYS A 21 -7.37 -18.02 -4.85
C LYS A 21 -7.90 -19.26 -5.57
N GLY A 22 -9.22 -19.47 -5.49
CA GLY A 22 -9.87 -20.67 -6.02
C GLY A 22 -9.44 -21.94 -5.28
N ASP A 23 -8.84 -22.88 -6.00
CA ASP A 23 -8.29 -24.14 -5.47
C ASP A 23 -6.85 -23.99 -4.94
N LYS A 24 -6.16 -22.89 -5.26
CA LYS A 24 -4.77 -22.64 -4.86
C LYS A 24 -4.71 -22.02 -3.48
N ARG A 25 -3.94 -22.63 -2.57
CA ARG A 25 -3.80 -22.18 -1.17
C ARG A 25 -2.37 -22.21 -0.67
N GLY A 26 -2.05 -21.26 0.20
CA GLY A 26 -0.76 -21.13 0.87
C GLY A 26 0.43 -21.03 -0.08
N MET A 27 1.62 -21.34 0.46
CA MET A 27 2.90 -21.23 -0.26
C MET A 27 2.89 -21.96 -1.61
N THR A 28 2.46 -23.23 -1.62
CA THR A 28 2.39 -24.05 -2.84
C THR A 28 1.39 -23.49 -3.85
N GLY A 29 0.23 -23.02 -3.38
CA GLY A 29 -0.78 -22.40 -4.23
C GLY A 29 -0.22 -21.17 -4.95
N LEU A 30 0.49 -20.31 -4.22
CA LEU A 30 1.10 -19.12 -4.78
C LEU A 30 2.26 -19.47 -5.72
N ALA A 31 3.14 -20.40 -5.34
CA ALA A 31 4.23 -20.89 -6.20
C ALA A 31 3.70 -21.38 -7.56
N LYS A 32 2.64 -22.20 -7.54
CA LYS A 32 1.95 -22.68 -8.75
C LYS A 32 1.33 -21.54 -9.56
N ALA A 33 0.74 -20.53 -8.91
CA ALA A 33 0.20 -19.37 -9.60
C ALA A 33 1.28 -18.53 -10.30
N LEU A 34 2.47 -18.46 -9.70
CA LEU A 34 3.63 -17.73 -10.24
C LEU A 34 4.44 -18.55 -11.26
N GLY A 35 4.15 -19.85 -11.43
CA GLY A 35 4.93 -20.75 -12.27
C GLY A 35 6.33 -21.07 -11.72
N ILE A 36 6.51 -20.96 -10.41
CA ILE A 36 7.78 -21.23 -9.70
C ILE A 36 7.68 -22.61 -9.05
N LYS A 37 8.77 -23.39 -9.05
CA LYS A 37 8.83 -24.66 -8.33
C LYS A 37 8.66 -24.43 -6.83
N ASP A 38 7.79 -25.19 -6.17
CA ASP A 38 7.47 -25.08 -4.73
C ASP A 38 8.69 -24.95 -3.83
N ASN A 39 9.65 -25.88 -3.93
CA ASN A 39 10.86 -25.84 -3.11
C ASN A 39 11.71 -24.59 -3.37
N THR A 40 11.77 -24.13 -4.62
CA THR A 40 12.50 -22.91 -4.97
C THR A 40 11.80 -21.68 -4.38
N PHE A 41 10.47 -21.62 -4.46
CA PHE A 41 9.70 -20.52 -3.89
C PHE A 41 9.80 -20.49 -2.37
N ASN A 42 9.61 -21.63 -1.70
CA ASN A 42 9.77 -21.76 -0.25
C ASN A 42 11.14 -21.29 0.23
N ASN A 43 12.21 -21.72 -0.43
CA ASN A 43 13.57 -21.30 -0.08
C ASN A 43 13.79 -19.80 -0.27
N LYS A 44 13.16 -19.18 -1.28
CA LYS A 44 13.28 -17.75 -1.56
C LYS A 44 12.48 -16.88 -0.58
N CYS A 45 11.34 -17.39 -0.11
CA CYS A 45 10.48 -16.72 0.86
C CYS A 45 10.88 -16.95 2.31
N ASP A 46 11.81 -17.88 2.59
CA ASP A 46 12.31 -18.08 3.95
C ASP A 46 13.28 -16.95 4.35
N PRO A 47 12.94 -16.12 5.36
CA PRO A 47 13.80 -15.03 5.81
C PRO A 47 15.16 -15.52 6.37
N ASN A 48 15.26 -16.80 6.73
CA ASN A 48 16.48 -17.38 7.29
C ASN A 48 17.41 -17.97 6.21
N MET A 49 16.94 -18.09 4.96
CA MET A 49 17.73 -18.66 3.87
C MET A 49 18.67 -17.61 3.25
N LYS A 50 19.97 -17.81 3.44
CA LYS A 50 21.01 -16.84 3.05
C LYS A 50 21.37 -16.79 1.57
N GLY A 51 20.95 -17.78 0.76
CA GLY A 51 21.40 -17.95 -0.63
C GLY A 51 20.31 -17.91 -1.69
N HIS A 52 19.04 -17.85 -1.28
CA HIS A 52 17.92 -17.82 -2.20
C HIS A 52 17.14 -16.54 -1.95
N HIS A 53 17.30 -15.58 -2.86
CA HIS A 53 16.62 -14.30 -2.74
C HIS A 53 15.53 -14.16 -3.79
N LEU A 54 14.42 -13.53 -3.38
CA LEU A 54 13.44 -13.01 -4.32
C LEU A 54 14.10 -11.87 -5.11
N ASN A 55 14.00 -11.94 -6.43
CA ASN A 55 14.34 -10.79 -7.26
C ASN A 55 13.15 -9.82 -7.36
N LEU A 56 13.40 -8.61 -7.85
CA LEU A 56 12.37 -7.58 -7.98
C LEU A 56 11.18 -8.04 -8.84
N LYS A 57 11.44 -8.80 -9.92
CA LYS A 57 10.38 -9.32 -10.80
C LYS A 57 9.45 -10.27 -10.05
N GLU A 58 10.01 -11.19 -9.26
CA GLU A 58 9.25 -12.14 -8.44
C GLU A 58 8.43 -11.42 -7.37
N PHE A 59 9.02 -10.43 -6.70
CA PHE A 59 8.33 -9.59 -5.73
C PHE A 59 7.12 -8.86 -6.35
N LEU A 60 7.29 -8.22 -7.50
CA LEU A 60 6.20 -7.54 -8.21
C LEU A 60 5.13 -8.51 -8.72
N GLN A 61 5.53 -9.72 -9.15
CA GLN A 61 4.57 -10.75 -9.54
C GLN A 61 3.75 -11.26 -8.35
N ILE A 62 4.36 -11.39 -7.17
CA ILE A 62 3.63 -11.72 -5.93
C ILE A 62 2.56 -10.66 -5.67
N ILE A 63 2.93 -9.37 -5.66
CA ILE A 63 1.98 -8.27 -5.43
C ILE A 63 0.84 -8.31 -6.46
N LYS A 64 1.16 -8.51 -7.74
CA LYS A 64 0.14 -8.57 -8.80
C LYS A 64 -0.80 -9.78 -8.65
N GLU A 65 -0.27 -10.93 -8.23
CA GLU A 65 -1.05 -12.16 -8.11
C GLU A 65 -1.94 -12.17 -6.87
N THR A 66 -1.45 -11.65 -5.75
CA THR A 66 -2.15 -11.61 -4.46
C THR A 66 -3.03 -10.37 -4.30
N GLY A 67 -2.68 -9.25 -4.95
CA GLY A 67 -3.30 -7.95 -4.71
C GLY A 67 -2.87 -7.30 -3.38
N GLU A 68 -1.92 -7.88 -2.65
CA GLU A 68 -1.47 -7.39 -1.35
C GLU A 68 -0.51 -6.21 -1.50
N LEU A 69 -1.07 -5.01 -1.64
CA LEU A 69 -0.33 -3.76 -1.81
C LEU A 69 0.40 -3.31 -0.54
N SER A 70 0.11 -3.91 0.63
CA SER A 70 0.84 -3.63 1.87
C SER A 70 2.34 -3.91 1.72
N LEU A 71 2.73 -4.86 0.86
CA LEU A 71 4.13 -5.16 0.55
C LEU A 71 4.86 -3.95 -0.07
N LEU A 72 4.17 -3.12 -0.86
CA LEU A 72 4.75 -1.89 -1.40
C LEU A 72 4.94 -0.84 -0.30
N SER A 73 3.98 -0.72 0.61
CA SER A 73 4.09 0.17 1.78
C SER A 73 5.24 -0.26 2.69
N ASP A 74 5.36 -1.55 2.99
CA ASP A 74 6.44 -2.12 3.80
C ASP A 74 7.82 -1.86 3.17
N PHE A 75 7.91 -1.95 1.84
CA PHE A 75 9.12 -1.61 1.08
C PHE A 75 9.45 -0.11 1.15
N ALA A 76 8.48 0.76 0.92
CA ALA A 76 8.67 2.20 0.95
C ALA A 76 9.06 2.70 2.36
N GLN A 77 8.52 2.10 3.42
CA GLN A 77 8.84 2.45 4.80
C GLN A 77 10.32 2.23 5.15
N GLN A 78 11.02 1.30 4.47
CA GLN A 78 12.47 1.12 4.64
C GLN A 78 13.27 2.37 4.24
N PHE A 79 12.66 3.25 3.44
CA PHE A 79 13.23 4.50 2.95
C PHE A 79 12.54 5.75 3.53
N ASN A 80 11.72 5.59 4.57
CA ASN A 80 10.85 6.66 5.11
C ASN A 80 9.91 7.26 4.04
N CYS A 81 9.51 6.46 3.05
CA CYS A 81 8.56 6.84 2.04
C CYS A 81 7.18 6.25 2.36
N ALA A 82 6.13 6.90 1.84
CA ALA A 82 4.76 6.40 1.86
C ALA A 82 4.32 6.00 0.45
N VAL A 83 3.48 4.97 0.34
CA VAL A 83 2.85 4.58 -0.91
C VAL A 83 1.39 5.00 -0.89
N TYR A 84 0.96 5.64 -1.96
CA TYR A 84 -0.42 5.96 -2.21
C TYR A 84 -0.89 5.19 -3.45
N GLN A 85 -2.00 4.46 -3.31
CA GLN A 85 -2.63 3.81 -4.46
C GLN A 85 -3.53 4.82 -5.17
N THR A 86 -3.16 5.18 -6.38
CA THR A 86 -3.95 6.07 -7.23
C THR A 86 -5.09 5.30 -7.88
N LYS A 87 -6.17 6.02 -8.22
CA LYS A 87 -7.19 5.56 -9.17
C LYS A 87 -6.93 6.23 -10.52
N ASP A 88 -7.50 5.65 -11.56
CA ASP A 88 -7.49 6.26 -12.89
C ASP A 88 -8.54 7.37 -12.94
N TYR A 89 -8.09 8.60 -13.22
CA TYR A 89 -8.90 9.82 -13.32
C TYR A 89 -8.82 10.47 -14.71
N THR A 90 -8.35 9.74 -15.73
CA THR A 90 -8.08 10.24 -17.09
C THR A 90 -9.27 10.90 -17.81
N ASN A 91 -10.51 10.71 -17.35
CA ASN A 91 -11.72 11.31 -17.94
C ASN A 91 -12.47 12.19 -16.93
N THR A 92 -11.77 13.06 -16.21
CA THR A 92 -12.40 13.92 -15.20
C THR A 92 -13.08 15.13 -15.84
N SER A 93 -14.34 15.38 -15.48
CA SER A 93 -15.07 16.60 -15.83
C SER A 93 -14.78 17.75 -14.86
N ASN A 94 -15.03 19.00 -15.29
CA ASN A 94 -14.89 20.18 -14.43
C ASN A 94 -15.75 20.13 -13.16
N ILE A 95 -16.94 19.52 -13.24
CA ILE A 95 -17.83 19.36 -12.07
C ILE A 95 -17.19 18.39 -11.08
N GLU A 96 -16.68 17.25 -11.55
CA GLU A 96 -16.01 16.29 -10.68
C GLU A 96 -14.70 16.83 -10.09
N LEU A 97 -14.02 17.75 -10.79
CA LEU A 97 -12.86 18.46 -10.25
C LEU A 97 -13.27 19.38 -9.09
N LEU A 98 -14.36 20.14 -9.25
CA LEU A 98 -14.91 20.99 -8.19
C LEU A 98 -15.33 20.14 -6.99
N ASP A 99 -16.02 19.02 -7.22
CA ASP A 99 -16.42 18.09 -6.18
C ASP A 99 -15.20 17.53 -5.43
N ALA A 100 -14.14 17.17 -6.15
CA ALA A 100 -12.89 16.71 -5.55
C ALA A 100 -12.23 17.78 -4.67
N MET A 101 -12.27 19.05 -5.09
CA MET A 101 -11.77 20.17 -4.28
C MET A 101 -12.57 20.31 -2.98
N VAL A 102 -13.91 20.25 -3.06
CA VAL A 102 -14.78 20.32 -1.87
C VAL A 102 -14.49 19.15 -0.92
N LEU A 103 -14.29 17.95 -1.44
CA LEU A 103 -13.96 16.77 -0.63
C LEU A 103 -12.62 16.91 0.10
N VAL A 104 -11.62 17.58 -0.50
CA VAL A 104 -10.36 17.90 0.19
C VAL A 104 -10.60 18.84 1.36
N ASP A 105 -11.44 19.85 1.22
CA ASP A 105 -11.77 20.77 2.32
C ASP A 105 -12.51 20.04 3.46
N VAL A 106 -13.44 19.16 3.12
CA VAL A 106 -14.18 18.33 4.10
C VAL A 106 -13.22 17.46 4.91
N GLU A 107 -12.38 16.67 4.24
CA GLU A 107 -11.47 15.71 4.88
C GLU A 107 -10.40 16.41 5.73
N ARG A 108 -9.93 17.58 5.28
CA ARG A 108 -9.04 18.43 6.08
C ARG A 108 -9.72 18.96 7.34
N GLY A 109 -11.02 19.26 7.27
CA GLY A 109 -11.84 19.60 8.43
C GLY A 109 -11.96 18.43 9.41
N GLU A 110 -12.20 17.22 8.92
CA GLU A 110 -12.28 15.99 9.73
C GLU A 110 -10.93 15.70 10.42
N THR A 111 -9.83 15.85 9.69
CA THR A 111 -8.47 15.74 10.26
C THR A 111 -8.23 16.77 11.37
N ALA A 112 -8.61 18.03 11.15
CA ALA A 112 -8.48 19.07 12.16
C ALA A 112 -9.32 18.78 13.41
N ALA A 113 -10.54 18.27 13.24
CA ALA A 113 -11.41 17.85 14.34
C ALA A 113 -10.81 16.69 15.13
N ALA A 114 -10.30 15.65 14.47
CA ALA A 114 -9.65 14.51 15.12
C ALA A 114 -8.41 14.93 15.93
N ILE A 115 -7.61 15.87 15.41
CA ILE A 115 -6.48 16.44 16.14
C ILE A 115 -6.98 17.22 17.37
N HIS A 116 -8.00 18.07 17.22
CA HIS A 116 -8.57 18.82 18.33
C HIS A 116 -9.07 17.89 19.44
N GLU A 117 -9.89 16.89 19.12
CA GLU A 117 -10.41 15.90 20.08
C GLU A 117 -9.30 15.09 20.75
N ALA A 118 -8.20 14.82 20.01
CA ALA A 118 -7.06 14.14 20.59
C ALA A 118 -6.34 15.00 21.64
N LEU A 119 -6.27 16.32 21.40
CA LEU A 119 -5.62 17.32 22.24
C LEU A 119 -6.42 17.72 23.49
N ASP A 120 -7.71 17.39 23.59
CA ASP A 120 -8.58 17.62 24.76
C ASP A 120 -8.19 16.79 26.03
N GLY A 121 -6.97 16.27 26.08
CA GLY A 121 -6.45 15.50 27.20
C GLY A 121 -5.04 14.99 26.91
N ARG A 122 -4.78 13.72 27.25
CA ARG A 122 -3.51 13.08 26.90
C ARG A 122 -3.60 12.43 25.53
N ILE A 123 -2.57 12.63 24.71
CA ILE A 123 -2.38 11.89 23.47
C ILE A 123 -2.08 10.43 23.83
N THR A 124 -2.96 9.52 23.41
CA THR A 124 -2.83 8.07 23.62
C THR A 124 -2.58 7.37 22.28
N ALA A 125 -2.04 6.14 22.30
CA ALA A 125 -1.80 5.39 21.06
C ALA A 125 -3.07 5.23 20.20
N PRO A 126 -4.25 4.89 20.74
CA PRO A 126 -5.49 4.84 19.94
C PRO A 126 -5.86 6.19 19.31
N LYS A 127 -5.66 7.31 20.02
CA LYS A 127 -5.90 8.65 19.48
C LYS A 127 -4.95 8.97 18.32
N VAL A 128 -3.68 8.58 18.44
CA VAL A 128 -2.70 8.74 17.36
C VAL A 128 -3.07 7.88 16.15
N ASP A 129 -3.59 6.67 16.36
CA ASP A 129 -4.04 5.81 15.26
C ASP A 129 -5.22 6.43 14.49
N VAL A 130 -6.16 7.07 15.20
CA VAL A 130 -7.25 7.85 14.59
C VAL A 130 -6.69 9.04 13.80
N ILE A 131 -5.82 9.86 14.40
CA ILE A 131 -5.18 10.99 13.70
C ILE A 131 -4.46 10.51 12.43
N ARG A 132 -3.70 9.42 12.53
CA ARG A 132 -2.96 8.87 11.40
C ARG A 132 -3.90 8.45 10.27
N LYS A 133 -5.02 7.81 10.62
CA LYS A 133 -6.04 7.41 9.65
C LYS A 133 -6.63 8.63 8.93
N GLU A 134 -7.04 9.67 9.64
CA GLU A 134 -7.61 10.89 9.01
C GLU A 134 -6.56 11.62 8.16
N ILE A 135 -5.30 11.74 8.62
CA ILE A 135 -4.21 12.32 7.81
C ILE A 135 -4.00 11.54 6.50
N TYR A 136 -4.06 10.21 6.52
CA TYR A 136 -3.92 9.43 5.30
C TYR A 136 -5.09 9.61 4.34
N GLN A 137 -6.30 9.79 4.86
CA GLN A 137 -7.47 10.10 4.04
C GLN A 137 -7.35 11.51 3.43
N ASP A 138 -6.88 12.51 4.19
CA ASP A 138 -6.64 13.87 3.68
C ASP A 138 -5.60 13.87 2.56
N ILE A 139 -4.44 13.22 2.78
CA ILE A 139 -3.42 13.02 1.74
C ILE A 139 -4.03 12.32 0.52
N GLN A 140 -4.85 11.29 0.72
CA GLN A 140 -5.54 10.60 -0.36
C GLN A 140 -6.40 11.58 -1.18
N LYS A 141 -7.25 12.39 -0.55
CA LYS A 141 -8.10 13.36 -1.25
C LYS A 141 -7.29 14.41 -1.99
N MET A 142 -6.21 14.90 -1.39
CA MET A 142 -5.32 15.85 -2.03
C MET A 142 -4.65 15.26 -3.28
N MET A 143 -4.23 13.99 -3.21
CA MET A 143 -3.68 13.28 -4.37
C MET A 143 -4.75 12.99 -5.43
N GLU A 144 -5.99 12.66 -5.05
CA GLU A 144 -7.11 12.52 -5.99
C GLU A 144 -7.37 13.84 -6.74
N LEU A 145 -7.38 14.98 -6.04
CA LEU A 145 -7.51 16.30 -6.66
C LEU A 145 -6.37 16.59 -7.63
N LEU A 146 -5.11 16.35 -7.23
CA LEU A 146 -3.94 16.58 -8.09
C LEU A 146 -4.03 15.79 -9.40
N LEU A 147 -4.36 14.49 -9.33
CA LEU A 147 -4.48 13.64 -10.51
C LEU A 147 -5.62 14.08 -11.45
N ARG A 148 -6.70 14.62 -10.88
CA ARG A 148 -7.82 15.18 -11.65
C ARG A 148 -7.45 16.50 -12.35
N ILE A 149 -6.66 17.34 -11.69
CA ILE A 149 -6.08 18.55 -12.31
C ILE A 149 -5.18 18.15 -13.47
N ASP A 150 -4.30 17.15 -13.26
CA ASP A 150 -3.41 16.64 -14.32
C ASP A 150 -4.20 16.08 -15.51
N ALA A 151 -5.35 15.45 -15.27
CA ALA A 151 -6.19 14.88 -16.33
C ALA A 151 -6.91 15.94 -17.20
N ILE A 152 -7.14 17.15 -16.67
CA ILE A 152 -7.79 18.25 -17.41
C ILE A 152 -6.75 19.18 -18.07
N LYS A 153 -5.45 18.92 -17.86
CA LYS A 153 -4.39 19.69 -18.50
C LYS A 153 -4.52 19.57 -20.03
N ASP A 154 -4.74 20.71 -20.69
CA ASP A 154 -4.64 20.80 -22.14
C ASP A 154 -3.18 20.57 -22.56
N ASP A 155 -2.94 19.64 -23.50
CA ASP A 155 -1.66 19.48 -24.19
C ASP A 155 -1.37 20.78 -24.97
N SER A 156 -0.64 21.70 -24.32
CA SER A 156 -0.15 22.95 -24.90
C SER A 156 1.35 22.90 -25.16
#